data_AF-A0A8H4GSL3-F1
#
_entry.id   AF-A0A8H4GSL3-F1
#
_cell.length_a   1.000
_cell.length_b   1.000
_cell.length_c   1.000
_cell.angle_alpha   90.00
_cell.angle_beta   90.00
_cell.angle_gamma   90.00
#
_symmetry.space_group_name_H-M   'P 1'
#
loop_
_entity.id
_entity.type
_entity.pdbx_description
1 polymer ?
#
loop_
_entity_poly.entity_id
_entity_poly.type
_entity_poly.pdbx_seq_one_letter_code
_entity_poly.pdbx_strand_id
1 'polypeptide(L)'
;MATEDPSNKEILLQEAAQHLGKQALDTVDISRVSGPVPNATGKLPSSPVCVTQEPVPQNFKHDPAAIMVGLGPEVPRWRPGSVIKWTAWQMGYDSQDDANYAAAQLRQAAEEWNRFNIGVTFEFVPLAKDANFVLSYGGSQGTLLARAYFPNNKDLNFVYVYSFAFQPNWKPFLWKVFSHELGHVIGLRHEFAMDPGPYFEGGAVQINEKNPLSVMNYRDEPPEIQQSDVEATKKFYGLPLGTKISSAAIVEYLPR
;
A
#
# COMPACT_ATOMS: atom_id res chain seq x y z
N MET A 1 -24.72 -10.17 -30.67
CA MET A 1 -23.51 -9.94 -29.84
C MET A 1 -23.96 -9.10 -28.67
N ALA A 2 -23.72 -9.54 -27.44
CA ALA A 2 -23.89 -8.66 -26.29
C ALA A 2 -22.68 -7.73 -26.25
N THR A 3 -22.92 -6.42 -26.14
CA THR A 3 -21.92 -5.51 -25.59
C THR A 3 -21.94 -5.71 -24.09
N GLU A 4 -20.84 -6.17 -23.51
CA GLU A 4 -20.68 -6.10 -22.05
C GLU A 4 -20.61 -4.61 -21.67
N ASP A 5 -21.39 -4.20 -20.68
CA ASP A 5 -21.35 -2.82 -20.18
C ASP A 5 -19.96 -2.56 -19.55
N PRO A 6 -19.34 -1.39 -19.81
CA PRO A 6 -17.99 -1.11 -19.35
C PRO A 6 -17.90 -1.14 -17.82
N SER A 7 -16.82 -1.74 -17.30
CA SER A 7 -16.57 -1.80 -15.86
C SER A 7 -16.41 -0.38 -15.26
N ASN A 8 -16.63 -0.23 -13.95
CA ASN A 8 -16.44 1.07 -13.30
C ASN A 8 -15.00 1.60 -13.46
N LYS A 9 -14.02 0.68 -13.61
CA LYS A 9 -12.62 0.99 -13.98
C LYS A 9 -12.53 1.63 -15.37
N GLU A 10 -13.18 1.06 -16.38
CA GLU A 10 -13.16 1.59 -17.74
C GLU A 10 -13.90 2.92 -17.84
N ILE A 11 -15.02 3.08 -17.13
CA ILE A 11 -15.73 4.37 -17.01
C ILE A 11 -14.82 5.42 -16.37
N LEU A 12 -14.21 5.13 -15.21
CA LEU A 12 -13.30 6.05 -14.51
C LEU A 12 -12.09 6.44 -15.36
N LEU A 13 -11.49 5.49 -16.09
CA LEU A 13 -10.39 5.77 -17.00
C LEU A 13 -10.86 6.59 -18.21
N GLN A 14 -12.04 6.32 -18.76
CA GLN A 14 -12.62 7.11 -19.85
C GLN A 14 -12.92 8.55 -19.42
N GLU A 15 -13.51 8.76 -18.25
CA GLU A 15 -13.78 10.08 -17.68
C GLU A 15 -12.48 10.83 -17.39
N ALA A 16 -11.47 10.17 -16.80
CA ALA A 16 -10.16 10.77 -16.58
C ALA A 16 -9.47 11.19 -17.90
N ALA A 17 -9.51 10.33 -18.93
CA ALA A 17 -8.98 10.65 -20.26
C ALA A 17 -9.73 11.79 -20.98
N GLN A 18 -11.01 12.00 -20.67
CA GLN A 18 -11.81 13.11 -21.20
C GLN A 18 -11.47 14.43 -20.51
N HIS A 19 -11.30 14.44 -19.18
CA HIS A 19 -11.05 15.66 -18.40
C HIS A 19 -9.58 16.09 -18.38
N LEU A 20 -8.64 15.14 -18.37
CA LEU A 20 -7.19 15.39 -18.25
C LEU A 20 -6.42 15.16 -19.56
N GLY A 21 -7.11 14.66 -20.60
CA GLY A 21 -6.50 14.20 -21.84
C GLY A 21 -5.91 12.79 -21.73
N LYS A 22 -5.83 12.07 -22.85
CA LYS A 22 -5.40 10.65 -22.87
C LYS A 22 -4.02 10.42 -22.26
N GLN A 23 -3.09 11.36 -22.45
CA GLN A 23 -1.71 11.30 -21.94
C GLN A 23 -1.63 11.31 -20.41
N ALA A 24 -2.66 11.79 -19.71
CA ALA A 24 -2.72 11.72 -18.24
C ALA A 24 -2.75 10.28 -17.70
N LEU A 25 -3.12 9.31 -18.54
CA LEU A 25 -3.14 7.89 -18.21
C LEU A 25 -1.90 7.13 -18.67
N ASP A 26 -0.95 7.80 -19.34
CA ASP A 26 0.27 7.16 -19.82
C ASP A 26 1.07 6.59 -18.64
N THR A 27 1.43 5.31 -18.75
CA THR A 27 2.19 4.59 -17.73
C THR A 27 3.68 4.62 -18.02
N VAL A 28 4.51 4.60 -16.98
CA VAL A 28 5.96 4.46 -17.14
C VAL A 28 6.34 3.17 -17.87
N ASP A 29 7.35 3.24 -18.73
CA ASP A 29 7.93 2.07 -19.39
C ASP A 29 8.89 1.35 -18.41
N ILE A 30 8.36 0.34 -17.69
CA ILE A 30 9.10 -0.39 -16.66
C ILE A 30 10.40 -1.04 -17.17
N SER A 31 10.55 -1.25 -18.48
CA SER A 31 11.78 -1.80 -19.08
C SER A 31 12.95 -0.81 -19.04
N ARG A 32 12.66 0.50 -19.00
CA ARG A 32 13.64 1.57 -18.79
C ARG A 32 13.96 1.79 -17.30
N VAL A 33 13.09 1.28 -16.44
CA VAL A 33 13.19 1.36 -14.97
C VAL A 33 14.06 0.20 -14.45
N SER A 34 15.22 -0.01 -15.06
CA SER A 34 16.07 -1.20 -14.89
C SER A 34 17.46 -0.85 -14.36
N GLY A 35 17.52 -0.32 -13.13
CA GLY A 35 18.76 -0.08 -12.40
C GLY A 35 18.63 -0.48 -10.92
N PRO A 36 19.73 -0.85 -10.25
CA PRO A 36 19.71 -1.10 -8.81
C PRO A 36 19.43 0.21 -8.07
N VAL A 37 18.40 0.19 -7.23
CA VAL A 37 18.09 1.29 -6.31
C VAL A 37 19.23 1.44 -5.28
N PRO A 38 19.60 2.68 -4.91
CA PRO A 38 20.52 2.90 -3.79
C PRO A 38 19.96 2.31 -2.48
N ASN A 39 20.59 1.25 -1.96
CA ASN A 39 20.31 0.76 -0.60
C ASN A 39 20.93 1.72 0.43
N ALA A 40 20.26 2.86 0.64
CA ALA A 40 20.66 3.84 1.63
C ALA A 40 20.51 3.29 3.07
N THR A 41 21.45 3.68 3.92
CA THR A 41 21.50 3.37 5.35
C THR A 41 21.78 4.66 6.13
N GLY A 42 21.28 4.75 7.36
CA GLY A 42 21.39 5.94 8.20
C GLY A 42 20.09 6.28 8.93
N LYS A 43 20.14 7.32 9.77
CA LYS A 43 18.98 7.88 10.46
C LYS A 43 18.21 8.83 9.53
N LEU A 44 16.89 8.80 9.60
CA LEU A 44 16.00 9.72 8.90
C LEU A 44 16.07 11.15 9.50
N PRO A 45 15.66 12.18 8.74
CA PRO A 45 15.52 13.56 9.26
C PRO A 45 14.43 13.69 10.34
N SER A 46 13.43 12.82 10.29
CA SER A 46 12.30 12.69 11.21
C SER A 46 11.73 11.27 11.05
N SER A 47 10.94 10.81 12.01
CA SER A 47 10.05 9.65 11.76
C SER A 47 9.17 9.87 10.51
N PRO A 48 8.82 8.80 9.77
CA PRO A 48 7.96 8.91 8.60
C PRO A 48 6.55 9.35 9.01
N VAL A 49 5.89 10.09 8.12
CA VAL A 49 4.46 10.36 8.21
C VAL A 49 3.83 9.83 6.94
N CYS A 50 3.03 8.79 7.09
CA CYS A 50 2.13 8.26 6.07
C CYS A 50 0.69 8.38 6.59
N VAL A 51 -0.30 7.99 5.78
CA VAL A 51 -1.66 7.71 6.25
C VAL A 51 -2.22 6.56 5.44
N THR A 52 -2.99 5.68 6.07
CA THR A 52 -3.90 4.80 5.34
C THR A 52 -5.25 5.51 5.13
N GLN A 53 -6.28 4.78 4.68
CA GLN A 53 -7.65 5.31 4.58
C GLN A 53 -8.13 5.84 5.95
N GLU A 54 -8.85 6.97 5.94
CA GLU A 54 -9.25 7.68 7.17
C GLU A 54 -10.02 6.76 8.15
N PRO A 55 -9.71 6.83 9.46
CA PRO A 55 -10.23 5.89 10.44
C PRO A 55 -11.74 6.05 10.68
N VAL A 56 -12.40 4.93 11.00
CA VAL A 56 -13.82 4.91 11.38
C VAL A 56 -13.98 5.62 12.74
N PRO A 57 -14.98 6.52 12.92
CA PRO A 57 -15.12 7.31 14.13
C PRO A 57 -15.10 6.54 15.46
N GLN A 58 -14.53 7.18 16.48
CA GLN A 58 -14.11 6.60 17.77
C GLN A 58 -15.24 6.04 18.67
N ASN A 59 -16.50 6.12 18.24
CA ASN A 59 -17.69 5.73 19.00
C ASN A 59 -18.07 4.23 18.88
N PHE A 60 -17.20 3.39 18.32
CA PHE A 60 -17.34 1.93 18.21
C PHE A 60 -16.08 1.23 18.78
N LYS A 61 -16.20 0.15 19.57
CA LYS A 61 -15.09 -0.44 20.38
C LYS A 61 -15.10 -1.99 20.45
N HIS A 62 -13.92 -2.63 20.61
CA HIS A 62 -13.54 -3.67 21.62
C HIS A 62 -12.44 -4.70 21.17
N ASP A 63 -11.25 -4.59 21.80
CA ASP A 63 -10.13 -5.52 22.17
C ASP A 63 -9.13 -6.30 21.19
N PRO A 64 -7.80 -6.43 21.54
CA PRO A 64 -6.58 -6.75 20.71
C PRO A 64 -6.05 -8.25 20.76
N ALA A 65 -4.76 -8.74 20.66
CA ALA A 65 -3.31 -8.31 20.61
C ALA A 65 -2.41 -9.44 19.97
N ALA A 66 -1.13 -9.35 19.48
CA ALA A 66 -0.15 -8.36 18.93
C ALA A 66 -0.19 -8.05 17.36
N ILE A 67 0.47 -7.07 16.70
CA ILE A 67 0.54 -6.83 15.20
C ILE A 67 -0.79 -6.78 14.37
N MET A 68 -1.12 -5.63 13.75
CA MET A 68 -2.49 -5.21 13.33
C MET A 68 -2.99 -5.59 11.91
N VAL A 69 -4.30 -5.90 11.81
CA VAL A 69 -5.14 -5.98 10.58
C VAL A 69 -6.58 -5.52 10.89
N GLY A 70 -7.35 -4.96 9.95
CA GLY A 70 -8.76 -4.56 10.20
C GLY A 70 -9.30 -3.36 9.42
N LEU A 71 -10.62 -3.19 9.36
CA LEU A 71 -11.31 -1.95 8.97
C LEU A 71 -12.75 -1.94 9.51
N GLY A 72 -12.92 -1.50 10.75
CA GLY A 72 -14.24 -1.42 11.39
C GLY A 72 -14.78 -2.81 11.78
N PRO A 73 -15.88 -3.32 11.18
CA PRO A 73 -16.45 -4.63 11.53
C PRO A 73 -15.72 -5.83 10.90
N GLU A 74 -14.82 -5.60 9.93
CA GLU A 74 -14.17 -6.65 9.14
C GLU A 74 -12.64 -6.61 9.23
N VAL A 75 -12.02 -7.73 8.85
CA VAL A 75 -10.59 -7.84 8.60
C VAL A 75 -10.38 -8.03 7.09
N PRO A 76 -10.11 -6.95 6.33
CA PRO A 76 -9.96 -7.01 4.89
C PRO A 76 -8.67 -7.73 4.49
N ARG A 77 -8.79 -8.77 3.65
CA ARG A 77 -7.66 -9.54 3.09
C ARG A 77 -7.89 -9.76 1.60
N TRP A 78 -6.83 -9.85 0.80
CA TRP A 78 -6.96 -10.46 -0.53
C TRP A 78 -7.10 -11.98 -0.39
N ARG A 79 -7.75 -12.63 -1.35
CA ARG A 79 -7.77 -14.10 -1.41
C ARG A 79 -6.33 -14.65 -1.50
N PRO A 80 -5.91 -15.61 -0.66
CA PRO A 80 -4.61 -16.26 -0.79
C PRO A 80 -4.41 -16.88 -2.18
N GLY A 81 -3.20 -16.74 -2.72
CA GLY A 81 -2.85 -17.11 -4.09
C GLY A 81 -3.17 -16.04 -5.15
N SER A 82 -3.72 -14.88 -4.77
CA SER A 82 -3.96 -13.77 -5.71
C SER A 82 -2.66 -13.05 -6.10
N VAL A 83 -2.64 -12.57 -7.34
CA VAL A 83 -1.63 -11.63 -7.85
C VAL A 83 -2.25 -10.22 -7.84
N ILE A 84 -1.60 -9.31 -7.14
CA ILE A 84 -1.98 -7.89 -7.02
C ILE A 84 -1.22 -7.12 -8.12
N LYS A 85 -1.91 -6.87 -9.22
CA LYS A 85 -1.41 -6.14 -10.37
C LYS A 85 -1.35 -4.64 -10.11
N TRP A 86 -0.26 -4.01 -10.49
CA TRP A 86 -0.07 -2.58 -10.32
C TRP A 86 0.55 -1.93 -11.56
N THR A 87 0.34 -0.63 -11.71
CA THR A 87 1.06 0.19 -12.68
C THR A 87 1.42 1.54 -12.06
N ALA A 88 2.16 2.39 -12.77
CA ALA A 88 2.45 3.76 -12.35
C ALA A 88 2.20 4.72 -13.50
N TRP A 89 1.38 5.76 -13.28
CA TRP A 89 1.23 6.86 -14.24
C TRP A 89 2.49 7.73 -14.23
N GLN A 90 2.87 8.27 -15.39
CA GLN A 90 4.04 9.14 -15.52
C GLN A 90 3.76 10.62 -15.26
N MET A 91 2.50 11.04 -15.38
CA MET A 91 2.11 12.45 -15.30
C MET A 91 1.90 12.94 -13.86
N GLY A 92 2.06 14.26 -13.68
CA GLY A 92 1.85 14.96 -12.41
C GLY A 92 3.13 15.24 -11.62
N TYR A 93 4.13 14.36 -11.70
CA TYR A 93 5.43 14.52 -11.06
C TYR A 93 6.20 15.76 -11.55
N ASP A 94 7.02 16.34 -10.68
CA ASP A 94 7.92 17.46 -10.98
C ASP A 94 8.90 17.14 -12.13
N SER A 95 9.24 15.86 -12.35
CA SER A 95 9.99 15.39 -13.51
C SER A 95 9.63 13.95 -13.92
N GLN A 96 9.88 13.59 -15.18
CA GLN A 96 9.75 12.21 -15.67
C GLN A 96 10.73 11.26 -14.94
N ASP A 97 11.90 11.76 -14.52
CA ASP A 97 12.86 10.96 -13.78
C ASP A 97 12.35 10.64 -12.37
N ASP A 98 11.57 11.53 -11.74
CA ASP A 98 10.88 11.24 -10.47
C ASP A 98 9.78 10.20 -10.62
N ALA A 99 9.00 10.25 -11.71
CA ALA A 99 8.01 9.23 -12.05
C ALA A 99 8.65 7.84 -12.27
N ASN A 100 9.70 7.80 -13.10
CA ASN A 100 10.48 6.59 -13.38
C ASN A 100 11.11 6.06 -12.08
N TYR A 101 11.68 6.94 -11.25
CA TYR A 101 12.31 6.58 -9.99
C TYR A 101 11.29 6.00 -9.00
N ALA A 102 10.15 6.66 -8.79
CA ALA A 102 9.10 6.18 -7.88
C ALA A 102 8.61 4.77 -8.27
N ALA A 103 8.44 4.50 -9.56
CA ALA A 103 8.12 3.15 -10.05
C ALA A 103 9.25 2.13 -9.81
N ALA A 104 10.53 2.53 -9.86
CA ALA A 104 11.66 1.67 -9.49
C ALA A 104 11.60 1.27 -8.01
N GLN A 105 11.35 2.26 -7.15
CA GLN A 105 11.25 2.09 -5.71
C GLN A 105 10.07 1.15 -5.35
N LEU A 106 8.91 1.34 -5.98
CA LEU A 106 7.75 0.49 -5.76
C LEU A 106 7.96 -0.94 -6.29
N ARG A 107 8.63 -1.11 -7.44
CA ARG A 107 8.98 -2.46 -7.91
C ARG A 107 9.92 -3.17 -6.96
N GLN A 108 10.92 -2.50 -6.38
CA GLN A 108 11.77 -3.10 -5.35
C GLN A 108 10.96 -3.54 -4.12
N ALA A 109 10.06 -2.69 -3.61
CA ALA A 109 9.20 -3.04 -2.48
C ALA A 109 8.31 -4.26 -2.78
N ALA A 110 7.75 -4.32 -4.00
CA ALA A 110 6.97 -5.45 -4.49
C ALA A 110 7.82 -6.73 -4.64
N GLU A 111 9.03 -6.62 -5.20
CA GLU A 111 10.00 -7.72 -5.29
C GLU A 111 10.39 -8.26 -3.91
N GLU A 112 10.58 -7.40 -2.90
CA GLU A 112 10.94 -7.79 -1.54
C GLU A 112 9.79 -8.56 -0.86
N TRP A 113 8.56 -8.03 -0.89
CA TRP A 113 7.38 -8.75 -0.41
C TRP A 113 7.16 -10.09 -1.14
N ASN A 114 7.41 -10.15 -2.45
CA ASN A 114 7.32 -11.39 -3.24
C ASN A 114 8.31 -12.46 -2.75
N ARG A 115 9.56 -12.10 -2.44
CA ARG A 115 10.59 -13.06 -1.97
C ARG A 115 10.17 -13.80 -0.70
N PHE A 116 9.41 -13.14 0.17
CA PHE A 116 8.97 -13.74 1.42
C PHE A 116 7.89 -14.82 1.23
N ASN A 117 7.19 -14.87 0.10
CA ASN A 117 6.06 -15.79 -0.15
C ASN A 117 5.02 -15.74 0.99
N ILE A 118 4.40 -14.57 1.15
CA ILE A 118 3.46 -14.27 2.24
C ILE A 118 2.03 -14.81 2.04
N GLY A 119 1.71 -15.33 0.85
CA GLY A 119 0.36 -15.80 0.48
C GLY A 119 -0.32 -14.98 -0.63
N VAL A 120 0.27 -13.87 -1.05
CA VAL A 120 -0.05 -13.10 -2.27
C VAL A 120 1.24 -12.59 -2.91
N THR A 121 1.18 -12.17 -4.18
CA THR A 121 2.31 -11.56 -4.89
C THR A 121 1.89 -10.27 -5.60
N PHE A 122 2.87 -9.46 -5.97
CA PHE A 122 2.72 -8.23 -6.76
C PHE A 122 3.29 -8.41 -8.18
N GLU A 123 2.59 -7.90 -9.18
CA GLU A 123 2.99 -7.93 -10.61
C GLU A 123 2.84 -6.54 -11.24
N PHE A 124 3.84 -6.07 -11.99
CA PHE A 124 3.68 -4.85 -12.79
C PHE A 124 2.94 -5.17 -14.09
N VAL A 125 1.97 -4.34 -14.47
CA VAL A 125 1.29 -4.38 -15.77
C VAL A 125 1.40 -3.03 -16.49
N PRO A 126 1.52 -3.03 -17.84
CA PRO A 126 1.80 -1.82 -18.62
C PRO A 126 0.58 -0.93 -18.91
N LEU A 127 -0.61 -1.20 -18.32
CA LEU A 127 -1.83 -0.44 -18.56
C LEU A 127 -2.70 -0.40 -17.30
N ALA A 128 -3.22 0.79 -16.95
CA ALA A 128 -4.05 0.98 -15.76
C ALA A 128 -5.37 0.17 -15.77
N LYS A 129 -5.91 -0.16 -16.95
CA LYS A 129 -7.09 -1.03 -17.08
C LYS A 129 -6.83 -2.47 -16.60
N ASP A 130 -5.59 -2.94 -16.67
CA ASP A 130 -5.19 -4.30 -16.34
C ASP A 130 -4.65 -4.40 -14.89
N ALA A 131 -4.54 -3.26 -14.19
CA ALA A 131 -4.04 -3.12 -12.83
C ALA A 131 -5.18 -3.09 -11.79
N ASN A 132 -4.91 -3.55 -10.58
CA ASN A 132 -5.79 -3.39 -9.42
C ASN A 132 -5.53 -2.05 -8.70
N PHE A 133 -4.31 -1.52 -8.80
CA PHE A 133 -4.00 -0.16 -8.35
C PHE A 133 -2.97 0.57 -9.21
N VAL A 134 -2.98 1.90 -9.09
CA VAL A 134 -2.02 2.79 -9.76
C VAL A 134 -1.18 3.54 -8.72
N LEU A 135 0.13 3.58 -8.90
CA LEU A 135 1.02 4.55 -8.26
C LEU A 135 0.89 5.91 -8.96
N SER A 136 0.56 6.94 -8.20
CA SER A 136 0.34 8.29 -8.71
C SER A 136 0.99 9.36 -7.82
N TYR A 137 1.38 10.49 -8.40
CA TYR A 137 1.84 11.64 -7.62
C TYR A 137 0.65 12.36 -6.99
N GLY A 138 0.69 12.52 -5.67
CA GLY A 138 -0.35 13.21 -4.90
C GLY A 138 -0.15 14.72 -4.77
N GLY A 139 0.89 15.29 -5.39
CA GLY A 139 1.26 16.70 -5.21
C GLY A 139 1.87 16.97 -3.83
N SER A 140 1.63 18.16 -3.28
CA SER A 140 2.16 18.57 -1.97
C SER A 140 1.13 18.41 -0.86
N GLN A 141 1.48 17.65 0.19
CA GLN A 141 0.61 17.32 1.32
C GLN A 141 1.35 17.48 2.66
N GLY A 142 2.08 18.60 2.81
CA GLY A 142 2.88 18.88 4.02
C GLY A 142 4.07 17.94 4.16
N THR A 143 4.19 17.27 5.31
CA THR A 143 5.24 16.26 5.59
C THR A 143 4.80 14.82 5.26
N LEU A 144 3.63 14.63 4.65
CA LEU A 144 3.15 13.30 4.25
C LEU A 144 4.04 12.75 3.13
N LEU A 145 4.48 11.50 3.27
CA LEU A 145 5.34 10.82 2.30
C LEU A 145 4.52 10.08 1.24
N ALA A 146 3.60 9.24 1.70
CA ALA A 146 2.76 8.40 0.87
C ALA A 146 1.40 8.09 1.53
N ARG A 147 0.49 7.48 0.75
CA ARG A 147 -0.80 6.96 1.20
C ARG A 147 -1.26 5.78 0.36
N ALA A 148 -1.49 4.65 1.00
CA ALA A 148 -2.08 3.45 0.44
C ALA A 148 -3.55 3.23 0.88
N TYR A 149 -4.01 1.99 0.70
CA TYR A 149 -5.39 1.56 0.83
C TYR A 149 -5.43 0.11 1.34
N PHE A 150 -6.48 -0.28 2.08
CA PHE A 150 -6.68 -1.67 2.50
C PHE A 150 -7.37 -2.50 1.40
N PRO A 151 -7.23 -3.85 1.38
CA PRO A 151 -7.95 -4.73 0.46
C PRO A 151 -9.46 -4.41 0.43
N ASN A 152 -10.04 -4.30 -0.76
CA ASN A 152 -11.44 -3.87 -0.91
C ASN A 152 -12.04 -4.30 -2.27
N ASN A 153 -13.31 -3.96 -2.50
CA ASN A 153 -14.08 -4.33 -3.68
C ASN A 153 -14.08 -3.30 -4.82
N LYS A 154 -13.30 -2.21 -4.74
CA LYS A 154 -13.18 -1.22 -5.82
C LYS A 154 -12.43 -1.82 -6.99
N ASP A 155 -12.93 -1.58 -8.20
CA ASP A 155 -12.29 -2.10 -9.41
C ASP A 155 -10.91 -1.46 -9.65
N LEU A 156 -10.67 -0.21 -9.20
CA LEU A 156 -9.34 0.42 -9.23
C LEU A 156 -9.05 1.16 -7.92
N ASN A 157 -7.83 1.00 -7.41
CA ASN A 157 -7.30 1.67 -6.23
C ASN A 157 -6.06 2.52 -6.56
N PHE A 158 -5.56 3.28 -5.58
CA PHE A 158 -4.42 4.17 -5.75
C PHE A 158 -3.46 4.10 -4.57
N VAL A 159 -2.16 4.08 -4.86
CA VAL A 159 -1.10 4.43 -3.91
C VAL A 159 -0.56 5.80 -4.34
N TYR A 160 -0.58 6.74 -3.41
CA TYR A 160 -0.07 8.10 -3.65
C TYR A 160 1.33 8.26 -3.07
N VAL A 161 2.20 8.94 -3.80
CA VAL A 161 3.48 9.47 -3.30
C VAL A 161 3.47 10.99 -3.42
N TYR A 162 3.92 11.71 -2.40
CA TYR A 162 3.82 13.16 -2.30
C TYR A 162 5.19 13.85 -2.38
N SER A 163 5.20 15.15 -2.66
CA SER A 163 6.41 15.97 -2.89
C SER A 163 7.47 15.86 -1.79
N PHE A 164 7.07 15.60 -0.54
CA PHE A 164 8.00 15.47 0.59
C PHE A 164 8.88 14.22 0.49
N ALA A 165 8.38 13.13 -0.13
CA ALA A 165 9.14 11.89 -0.29
C ALA A 165 10.29 12.00 -1.32
N PHE A 166 10.28 13.03 -2.17
CA PHE A 166 11.33 13.32 -3.15
C PHE A 166 12.44 14.23 -2.61
N GLN A 167 12.33 14.70 -1.37
CA GLN A 167 13.39 15.48 -0.72
C GLN A 167 14.68 14.65 -0.59
N PRO A 168 15.89 15.25 -0.65
CA PRO A 168 17.16 14.50 -0.70
C PRO A 168 17.42 13.56 0.49
N ASN A 169 16.76 13.81 1.62
CA ASN A 169 16.82 13.03 2.86
C ASN A 169 15.79 11.88 2.92
N TRP A 170 14.80 11.85 2.00
CA TRP A 170 13.76 10.82 1.90
C TRP A 170 13.85 9.99 0.63
N LYS A 171 14.17 10.62 -0.51
CA LYS A 171 14.23 9.98 -1.83
C LYS A 171 15.07 8.68 -1.85
N PRO A 172 16.26 8.59 -1.21
CA PRO A 172 17.05 7.35 -1.16
C PRO A 172 16.41 6.21 -0.36
N PHE A 173 15.37 6.47 0.42
CA PHE A 173 14.63 5.51 1.23
C PHE A 173 13.21 5.26 0.70
N LEU A 174 12.85 5.77 -0.49
CA LEU A 174 11.48 5.73 -0.99
C LEU A 174 10.98 4.28 -1.22
N TRP A 175 11.85 3.32 -1.54
CA TRP A 175 11.44 1.90 -1.58
C TRP A 175 11.07 1.35 -0.20
N LYS A 176 11.68 1.85 0.88
CA LYS A 176 11.34 1.48 2.26
C LYS A 176 10.00 2.05 2.69
N VAL A 177 9.71 3.30 2.28
CA VAL A 177 8.35 3.87 2.40
C VAL A 177 7.34 3.01 1.62
N PHE A 178 7.64 2.60 0.38
CA PHE A 178 6.74 1.72 -0.36
C PHE A 178 6.62 0.30 0.23
N SER A 179 7.63 -0.24 0.91
CA SER A 179 7.49 -1.51 1.65
C SER A 179 6.45 -1.41 2.77
N HIS A 180 6.37 -0.25 3.43
CA HIS A 180 5.33 0.08 4.41
C HIS A 180 3.95 0.25 3.75
N GLU A 181 3.85 1.05 2.69
CA GLU A 181 2.58 1.24 1.93
C GLU A 181 2.03 -0.09 1.37
N LEU A 182 2.90 -0.96 0.85
CA LEU A 182 2.48 -2.29 0.38
C LEU A 182 2.03 -3.20 1.52
N GLY A 183 2.49 -2.97 2.75
CA GLY A 183 1.95 -3.59 3.96
C GLY A 183 0.46 -3.27 4.15
N HIS A 184 0.05 -2.02 3.93
CA HIS A 184 -1.37 -1.65 3.90
C HIS A 184 -2.12 -2.31 2.74
N VAL A 185 -1.52 -2.37 1.54
CA VAL A 185 -2.13 -3.02 0.37
C VAL A 185 -2.41 -4.50 0.61
N ILE A 186 -1.60 -5.21 1.41
CA ILE A 186 -1.86 -6.61 1.82
C ILE A 186 -2.73 -6.75 3.09
N GLY A 187 -3.14 -5.65 3.72
CA GLY A 187 -4.10 -5.62 4.85
C GLY A 187 -3.50 -5.33 6.24
N LEU A 188 -2.19 -5.12 6.36
CA LEU A 188 -1.54 -4.76 7.62
C LEU A 188 -1.82 -3.30 7.99
N ARG A 189 -1.94 -2.99 9.29
CA ARG A 189 -2.04 -1.60 9.79
C ARG A 189 -0.83 -1.24 10.66
N HIS A 190 -0.78 0.02 11.08
CA HIS A 190 0.27 0.55 11.92
C HIS A 190 0.39 -0.17 13.27
N GLU A 191 1.60 -0.43 13.77
CA GLU A 191 1.80 -1.07 15.09
C GLU A 191 1.17 -0.30 16.26
N PHE A 192 0.93 1.00 16.07
CA PHE A 192 0.30 1.91 17.03
C PHE A 192 -1.21 2.15 16.77
N ALA A 193 -1.86 1.44 15.83
CA ALA A 193 -3.25 1.70 15.42
C ALA A 193 -4.29 1.65 16.57
N MET A 194 -3.96 1.00 17.70
CA MET A 194 -4.78 0.91 18.90
C MET A 194 -4.16 1.63 20.11
N ASP A 195 -2.99 2.25 19.96
CA ASP A 195 -2.35 3.00 21.05
C ASP A 195 -3.17 4.27 21.32
N PRO A 196 -3.60 4.52 22.57
CA PRO A 196 -4.51 5.63 22.89
C PRO A 196 -3.79 6.98 22.85
N GLY A 197 -3.78 7.61 21.68
CA GLY A 197 -3.09 8.88 21.42
C GLY A 197 -3.51 9.53 20.09
N PRO A 198 -2.73 10.51 19.58
CA PRO A 198 -3.06 11.24 18.35
C PRO A 198 -3.00 10.40 17.06
N TYR A 199 -2.48 9.17 17.15
CA TYR A 199 -2.35 8.22 16.04
C TYR A 199 -3.29 7.01 16.17
N PHE A 200 -4.32 7.10 17.02
CA PHE A 200 -5.32 6.03 17.18
C PHE A 200 -6.18 5.91 15.92
N GLU A 201 -6.12 4.76 15.25
CA GLU A 201 -6.95 4.45 14.08
C GLU A 201 -8.22 3.68 14.44
N GLY A 202 -8.17 2.85 15.49
CA GLY A 202 -9.27 1.96 15.87
C GLY A 202 -9.61 0.90 14.81
N GLY A 203 -10.56 0.01 15.17
CA GLY A 203 -11.05 -1.06 14.28
C GLY A 203 -9.96 -2.03 13.81
N ALA A 204 -8.87 -2.14 14.58
CA ALA A 204 -7.69 -2.91 14.26
C ALA A 204 -7.56 -4.06 15.27
N VAL A 205 -7.40 -5.27 14.77
CA VAL A 205 -7.18 -6.48 15.58
C VAL A 205 -5.83 -7.07 15.25
N GLN A 206 -5.22 -7.63 16.26
CA GLN A 206 -3.84 -8.03 16.29
C GLN A 206 -3.70 -9.58 16.20
N ILE A 207 -2.69 -10.09 15.47
CA ILE A 207 -2.38 -11.51 15.19
C ILE A 207 -1.14 -12.13 15.91
N ASN A 208 0.00 -11.45 16.09
CA ASN A 208 1.31 -11.93 16.63
C ASN A 208 2.04 -10.80 17.39
N GLU A 209 2.79 -11.04 18.46
CA GLU A 209 3.42 -9.99 19.34
C GLU A 209 3.92 -8.69 18.67
N LYS A 210 3.58 -7.52 19.25
CA LYS A 210 3.95 -6.17 18.76
C LYS A 210 5.47 -6.03 18.60
N ASN A 211 5.94 -5.66 17.40
CA ASN A 211 7.36 -5.42 17.15
C ASN A 211 7.61 -3.92 16.90
N PRO A 212 8.31 -3.20 17.81
CA PRO A 212 8.64 -1.79 17.57
C PRO A 212 9.51 -1.58 16.33
N LEU A 213 10.24 -2.60 15.86
CA LEU A 213 11.06 -2.52 14.65
C LEU A 213 10.28 -2.84 13.36
N SER A 214 9.01 -3.23 13.43
CA SER A 214 8.17 -3.58 12.26
C SER A 214 8.25 -2.53 11.16
N VAL A 215 8.13 -2.96 9.90
CA VAL A 215 7.91 -2.07 8.75
C VAL A 215 6.65 -1.21 8.94
N MET A 216 5.66 -1.68 9.72
CA MET A 216 4.41 -0.98 10.00
C MET A 216 4.51 0.02 11.18
N ASN A 217 5.71 0.29 11.73
CA ASN A 217 5.88 1.27 12.81
C ASN A 217 6.54 2.56 12.32
N TYR A 218 6.24 3.69 12.98
CA TYR A 218 6.94 4.95 12.77
C TYR A 218 8.15 5.04 13.70
N ARG A 219 9.32 5.25 13.10
CA ARG A 219 10.62 5.34 13.76
C ARG A 219 11.52 6.32 13.02
N ASP A 220 12.53 6.85 13.69
CA ASP A 220 13.54 7.67 13.03
C ASP A 220 14.55 6.85 12.19
N GLU A 221 14.44 5.52 12.15
CA GLU A 221 15.13 4.71 11.13
C GLU A 221 14.16 4.38 9.98
N PRO A 222 14.66 4.23 8.74
CA PRO A 222 13.83 3.84 7.60
C PRO A 222 13.02 2.55 7.86
N PRO A 223 11.77 2.43 7.38
CA PRO A 223 10.98 1.21 7.52
C PRO A 223 11.66 -0.01 6.89
N GLU A 224 11.73 -1.14 7.60
CA GLU A 224 12.37 -2.36 7.10
C GLU A 224 11.51 -3.57 7.46
N ILE A 225 11.24 -4.45 6.49
CA ILE A 225 10.43 -5.66 6.69
C ILE A 225 11.17 -6.58 7.66
N GLN A 226 10.59 -6.79 8.83
CA GLN A 226 11.12 -7.67 9.86
C GLN A 226 10.61 -9.10 9.67
N GLN A 227 11.34 -10.08 10.21
CA GLN A 227 10.90 -11.47 10.22
C GLN A 227 9.52 -11.64 10.92
N SER A 228 9.23 -10.83 11.94
CA SER A 228 7.90 -10.77 12.59
C SER A 228 6.78 -10.43 11.62
N ASP A 229 7.03 -9.49 10.70
CA ASP A 229 6.04 -8.98 9.76
C ASP A 229 5.72 -10.08 8.73
N VAL A 230 6.76 -10.77 8.26
CA VAL A 230 6.66 -11.94 7.37
C VAL A 230 5.89 -13.09 8.02
N GLU A 231 6.20 -13.42 9.27
CA GLU A 231 5.55 -14.52 10.00
C GLU A 231 4.09 -14.21 10.37
N ALA A 232 3.81 -12.98 10.83
CA ALA A 232 2.46 -12.51 11.10
C ALA A 232 1.61 -12.47 9.83
N THR A 233 2.18 -12.02 8.70
CA THR A 233 1.49 -11.99 7.40
C THR A 233 1.22 -13.40 6.87
N LYS A 234 2.20 -14.31 6.94
CA LYS A 234 1.99 -15.72 6.58
C LYS A 234 0.91 -16.39 7.41
N LYS A 235 0.91 -16.14 8.73
CA LYS A 235 -0.15 -16.58 9.63
C LYS A 235 -1.50 -15.99 9.21
N PHE A 236 -1.57 -14.69 8.96
CA PHE A 236 -2.77 -13.98 8.51
C PHE A 236 -3.36 -14.58 7.22
N TYR A 237 -2.56 -14.78 6.18
CA TYR A 237 -3.00 -15.38 4.91
C TYR A 237 -3.27 -16.89 5.02
N GLY A 238 -2.68 -17.58 6.00
CA GLY A 238 -2.98 -18.98 6.32
C GLY A 238 -4.29 -19.20 7.10
N LEU A 239 -4.92 -18.16 7.66
CA LEU A 239 -6.20 -18.31 8.37
C LEU A 239 -7.37 -18.59 7.40
N PRO A 240 -8.29 -19.52 7.72
CA PRO A 240 -9.51 -19.73 6.92
C PRO A 240 -10.37 -18.46 6.78
N LEU A 241 -11.05 -18.31 5.62
CA LEU A 241 -12.07 -17.29 5.41
C LEU A 241 -13.13 -17.33 6.53
N GLY A 242 -13.58 -16.16 7.00
CA GLY A 242 -14.56 -16.06 8.09
C GLY A 242 -14.02 -16.38 9.48
N THR A 243 -12.73 -16.74 9.62
CA THR A 243 -12.07 -16.79 10.93
C THR A 243 -12.23 -15.44 11.63
N LYS A 244 -12.65 -15.46 12.89
CA LYS A 244 -12.69 -14.26 13.72
C LYS A 244 -11.34 -14.02 14.37
N ILE A 245 -10.85 -12.80 14.23
CA ILE A 245 -9.72 -12.28 15.00
C ILE A 245 -10.35 -11.30 15.98
N SER A 246 -10.32 -11.62 17.28
CA SER A 246 -11.16 -10.96 18.29
C SER A 246 -12.63 -10.87 17.84
N SER A 247 -13.18 -9.67 17.70
CA SER A 247 -14.56 -9.38 17.32
C SER A 247 -14.83 -9.37 15.80
N ALA A 248 -13.81 -9.07 14.98
CA ALA A 248 -13.93 -8.89 13.53
C ALA A 248 -13.63 -10.18 12.75
N ALA A 249 -14.29 -10.38 11.59
CA ALA A 249 -14.11 -11.57 10.75
C ALA A 249 -13.25 -11.28 9.51
N ILE A 250 -12.43 -12.25 9.10
CA ILE A 250 -11.70 -12.16 7.81
C ILE A 250 -12.70 -12.13 6.66
N VAL A 251 -12.63 -11.05 5.87
CA VAL A 251 -13.36 -10.84 4.62
C VAL A 251 -12.36 -10.91 3.48
N GLU A 252 -12.59 -11.81 2.52
CA GLU A 252 -11.76 -11.92 1.32
C GLU A 252 -12.29 -11.07 0.18
N TYR A 253 -11.41 -10.21 -0.33
CA TYR A 253 -11.56 -9.51 -1.59
C TYR A 253 -10.78 -10.22 -2.71
N LEU A 254 -11.26 -10.08 -3.94
CA LEU A 254 -10.53 -10.44 -5.15
C LEU A 254 -9.99 -9.17 -5.78
N PRO A 255 -8.70 -9.10 -6.15
CA PRO A 255 -8.21 -8.03 -7.01
C PRO A 255 -8.90 -8.09 -8.38
N ARG A 256 -9.32 -6.94 -8.90
CA ARG A 256 -10.06 -6.77 -10.16
C ARG A 256 -9.35 -5.84 -11.13
#